data_AF-A0A7C6YZ36-F1
#
_entry.id   AF-A0A7C6YZ36-F1
#
_cell.length_a   1.000
_cell.length_b   1.000
_cell.length_c   1.000
_cell.angle_alpha   90.00
_cell.angle_beta   90.00
_cell.angle_gamma   90.00
#
_symmetry.space_group_name_H-M   'P 1'
#
loop_
_entity.id
_entity.type
_entity.pdbx_description
1 polymer ?
#
loop_
_entity_poly.entity_id
_entity_poly.type
_entity_poly.pdbx_seq_one_letter_code
_entity_poly.pdbx_strand_id
1 'polypeptide(L)'
;MNCIEKIENDNILRWTMLLHKESEESARSILKKLKFDNYTIKRVCMLVKYHSINIVSLPQCVKKVVSIIGDEMFLKLMKIKEAIFSVEVNHYLNKSKKLKNSELEKYYELEKKKIDKIIFIYHSAKEKGECMNIKELAVNGNDLVNIGFKEGKRIGEILKILLEIVIQQPDMNSKEDLLRLAASHL
;
A
#
# COMPACT_ATOMS: atom_id res chain seq x y z
N MET A 1 -4.57 -3.42 -23.09
CA MET A 1 -5.49 -3.76 -22.00
C MET A 1 -5.70 -2.53 -21.15
N ASN A 2 -6.88 -1.92 -21.27
CA ASN A 2 -7.22 -0.65 -20.64
C ASN A 2 -7.32 -0.85 -19.11
N CYS A 3 -6.93 0.12 -18.29
CA CYS A 3 -6.96 -0.05 -16.82
C CYS A 3 -8.37 -0.33 -16.29
N ILE A 4 -9.39 0.13 -17.02
CA ILE A 4 -10.82 -0.14 -16.77
C ILE A 4 -11.14 -1.64 -16.96
N GLU A 5 -10.66 -2.29 -18.02
CA GLU A 5 -10.88 -3.74 -18.26
C GLU A 5 -10.28 -4.61 -17.15
N LYS A 6 -9.15 -4.16 -16.55
CA LYS A 6 -8.51 -4.88 -15.44
C LYS A 6 -9.31 -4.79 -14.14
N ILE A 7 -10.13 -3.75 -13.97
CA ILE A 7 -11.03 -3.58 -12.81
C ILE A 7 -12.26 -4.46 -12.95
N GLU A 8 -12.80 -4.58 -14.17
CA GLU A 8 -14.03 -5.34 -14.44
C GLU A 8 -13.94 -6.81 -13.99
N ASN A 9 -12.74 -7.39 -14.01
CA ASN A 9 -12.51 -8.79 -13.66
C ASN A 9 -12.13 -9.04 -12.19
N ASP A 10 -11.96 -8.00 -11.36
CA ASP A 10 -11.60 -8.16 -9.95
C ASP A 10 -12.70 -7.60 -9.03
N ASN A 11 -13.40 -8.49 -8.34
CA ASN A 11 -14.50 -8.15 -7.45
C ASN A 11 -14.09 -7.15 -6.36
N ILE A 12 -12.87 -7.27 -5.82
CA ILE A 12 -12.37 -6.34 -4.79
C ILE A 12 -12.20 -4.94 -5.39
N LEU A 13 -11.68 -4.84 -6.61
CA LEU A 13 -11.52 -3.54 -7.28
C LEU A 13 -12.87 -2.90 -7.58
N ARG A 14 -13.85 -3.68 -8.06
CA ARG A 14 -15.20 -3.18 -8.34
C ARG A 14 -15.91 -2.64 -7.11
N TRP A 15 -15.90 -3.38 -6.00
CA TRP A 15 -16.50 -2.91 -4.76
C TRP A 15 -15.78 -1.72 -4.17
N THR A 16 -14.45 -1.67 -4.32
CA THR A 16 -13.69 -0.48 -3.94
C THR A 16 -14.09 0.73 -4.78
N MET A 17 -14.18 0.59 -6.10
CA MET A 17 -14.64 1.66 -6.98
C MET A 17 -16.07 2.11 -6.64
N LEU A 18 -16.96 1.21 -6.25
CA LEU A 18 -18.31 1.57 -5.84
C LEU A 18 -18.33 2.35 -4.51
N LEU A 19 -17.45 1.99 -3.56
CA LEU A 19 -17.47 2.50 -2.19
C LEU A 19 -16.34 3.51 -1.89
N HIS A 20 -15.56 3.95 -2.88
CA HIS A 20 -14.40 4.84 -2.64
C HIS A 20 -14.74 6.22 -2.08
N LYS A 21 -16.01 6.63 -2.07
CA LYS A 21 -16.46 7.87 -1.43
C LYS A 21 -16.93 7.68 0.02
N GLU A 22 -17.05 6.43 0.45
CA GLU A 22 -17.44 6.06 1.80
C GLU A 22 -16.22 6.02 2.74
N SER A 23 -16.46 6.08 4.05
CA SER A 23 -15.42 5.76 5.03
C SER A 23 -15.15 4.25 5.09
N GLU A 24 -14.01 3.85 5.69
CA GLU A 24 -13.69 2.44 5.92
C GLU A 24 -14.81 1.74 6.71
N GLU A 25 -15.33 2.40 7.74
CA GLU A 25 -16.39 1.89 8.63
C GLU A 25 -17.73 1.76 7.89
N SER A 26 -18.09 2.77 7.08
CA SER A 26 -19.31 2.75 6.27
C SER A 26 -19.25 1.61 5.26
N ALA A 27 -18.16 1.52 4.49
CA ALA A 27 -17.94 0.42 3.54
C ALA A 27 -18.01 -0.96 4.22
N ARG A 28 -17.41 -1.09 5.41
CA ARG A 28 -17.46 -2.33 6.21
C ARG A 28 -18.88 -2.70 6.60
N SER A 29 -19.67 -1.72 7.06
CA SER A 29 -21.07 -1.92 7.46
C SER A 29 -21.93 -2.36 6.28
N ILE A 30 -21.79 -1.69 5.13
CA ILE A 30 -22.51 -2.02 3.89
C ILE A 30 -22.19 -3.46 3.45
N LEU A 31 -20.90 -3.81 3.36
CA LEU A 31 -20.50 -5.15 2.89
C LEU A 31 -20.92 -6.27 3.86
N LYS A 32 -20.91 -6.02 5.17
CA LYS A 32 -21.47 -6.96 6.17
C LYS A 32 -22.96 -7.18 5.98
N LYS A 33 -23.75 -6.12 5.73
CA LYS A 33 -25.19 -6.24 5.46
C LYS A 33 -25.48 -7.03 4.18
N LEU A 34 -24.61 -6.87 3.17
CA LEU A 34 -24.67 -7.64 1.93
C LEU A 34 -24.11 -9.07 2.05
N LYS A 35 -23.72 -9.50 3.26
CA LYS A 35 -23.21 -10.85 3.57
C LYS A 35 -21.97 -11.25 2.78
N PHE A 36 -21.09 -10.29 2.47
CA PHE A 36 -19.77 -10.61 1.93
C PHE A 36 -18.91 -11.37 2.94
N ASP A 37 -17.99 -12.18 2.43
CA ASP A 37 -17.01 -12.88 3.24
C ASP A 37 -15.99 -11.90 3.88
N ASN A 38 -15.42 -12.31 5.02
CA ASN A 38 -14.47 -11.48 5.76
C ASN A 38 -13.20 -11.17 4.97
N TYR A 39 -12.80 -12.04 4.04
CA TYR A 39 -11.61 -11.85 3.21
C TYR A 39 -11.83 -10.68 2.23
N THR A 40 -13.00 -10.63 1.57
CA THR A 40 -13.37 -9.55 0.65
C THR A 40 -13.59 -8.25 1.41
N ILE A 41 -14.33 -8.28 2.53
CA ILE A 41 -14.56 -7.09 3.38
C ILE A 41 -13.24 -6.45 3.78
N LYS A 42 -12.30 -7.25 4.29
CA LYS A 42 -10.99 -6.74 4.73
C LYS A 42 -10.24 -6.02 3.60
N ARG A 43 -10.25 -6.58 2.39
CA ARG A 43 -9.51 -6.04 1.24
C ARG A 43 -10.16 -4.80 0.66
N VAL A 44 -11.48 -4.77 0.52
CA VAL A 44 -12.20 -3.58 0.05
C VAL A 44 -12.01 -2.43 1.03
N CYS A 45 -12.23 -2.66 2.32
CA CYS A 45 -12.02 -1.65 3.36
C CYS A 45 -10.58 -1.11 3.36
N MET A 46 -9.58 -1.98 3.15
CA MET A 46 -8.18 -1.55 3.06
C MET A 46 -7.97 -0.59 1.87
N LEU A 47 -8.50 -0.90 0.70
CA LEU A 47 -8.37 0.00 -0.45
C LEU A 47 -9.16 1.30 -0.27
N VAL A 48 -10.37 1.24 0.30
CA VAL A 48 -11.17 2.43 0.67
C VAL A 48 -10.45 3.30 1.71
N LYS A 49 -9.70 2.71 2.63
CA LYS A 49 -8.92 3.48 3.60
C LYS A 49 -7.75 4.22 2.95
N TYR A 50 -7.06 3.57 2.01
CA TYR A 50 -5.78 4.04 1.51
C TYR A 50 -5.82 4.69 0.12
N HIS A 51 -6.93 4.64 -0.64
CA HIS A 51 -6.94 5.21 -2.01
C HIS A 51 -6.67 6.70 -2.08
N SER A 52 -6.95 7.47 -1.01
CA SER A 52 -6.74 8.92 -0.97
C SER A 52 -5.39 9.35 -0.39
N ILE A 53 -4.58 8.44 0.16
CA ILE A 53 -3.29 8.84 0.76
C ILE A 53 -2.34 9.36 -0.33
N ASN A 54 -1.61 10.44 -0.05
CA ASN A 54 -0.52 10.88 -0.91
C ASN A 54 0.73 10.04 -0.62
N ILE A 55 1.17 9.25 -1.60
CA ILE A 55 2.39 8.46 -1.48
C ILE A 55 3.52 9.26 -2.12
N VAL A 56 4.46 9.71 -1.30
CA VAL A 56 5.67 10.38 -1.82
C VAL A 56 6.50 9.36 -2.61
N SER A 57 6.92 9.72 -3.83
CA SER A 57 7.68 8.84 -4.73
C SER A 57 9.16 8.71 -4.32
N LEU A 58 9.41 8.32 -3.07
CA LEU A 58 10.71 7.98 -2.49
C LEU A 58 10.73 6.50 -2.07
N PRO A 59 11.85 5.77 -2.21
CA PRO A 59 11.95 4.34 -1.88
C PRO A 59 11.38 3.97 -0.50
N GLN A 60 11.82 4.65 0.55
CA GLN A 60 11.38 4.39 1.92
C GLN A 60 9.87 4.61 2.13
N CYS A 61 9.27 5.60 1.44
CA CYS A 61 7.84 5.88 1.54
C CYS A 61 7.02 4.79 0.84
N VAL A 62 7.44 4.37 -0.35
CA VAL A 62 6.80 3.27 -1.09
C VAL A 62 6.88 1.97 -0.30
N LYS A 63 8.08 1.61 0.17
CA LYS A 63 8.30 0.42 1.00
C LYS A 63 7.49 0.45 2.30
N LYS A 64 7.34 1.61 2.94
CA LYS A 64 6.49 1.75 4.14
C LYS A 64 5.02 1.51 3.85
N VAL A 65 4.50 1.95 2.71
CA VAL A 65 3.11 1.63 2.34
C VAL A 65 2.98 0.13 2.08
N VAL A 66 3.90 -0.46 1.31
CA VAL A 66 3.92 -1.91 1.01
C VAL A 66 3.98 -2.74 2.29
N SER A 67 4.78 -2.35 3.29
CA SER A 67 4.90 -3.07 4.55
C SER A 67 3.61 -3.08 5.38
N ILE A 68 2.78 -2.05 5.22
CA ILE A 68 1.50 -1.91 5.92
C ILE A 68 0.40 -2.71 5.24
N ILE A 69 0.28 -2.61 3.90
CA ILE A 69 -0.86 -3.17 3.16
C ILE A 69 -0.56 -4.51 2.47
N GLY A 70 0.72 -4.83 2.26
CA GLY A 70 1.19 -6.02 1.55
C GLY A 70 1.24 -5.86 0.03
N ASP A 71 2.02 -6.72 -0.62
CA ASP A 71 2.34 -6.65 -2.06
C ASP A 71 1.11 -6.72 -2.97
N GLU A 72 0.25 -7.72 -2.75
CA GLU A 72 -0.96 -7.93 -3.55
C GLU A 72 -1.86 -6.68 -3.52
N MET A 73 -2.08 -6.15 -2.31
CA MET A 73 -2.96 -5.02 -2.09
C MET A 73 -2.35 -3.70 -2.56
N PHE A 74 -1.02 -3.56 -2.51
CA PHE A 74 -0.33 -2.38 -3.04
C PHE A 74 -0.54 -2.24 -4.55
N LEU A 75 -0.39 -3.32 -5.31
CA LEU A 75 -0.65 -3.28 -6.76
C LEU A 75 -2.12 -2.98 -7.07
N LYS A 76 -3.05 -3.53 -6.28
CA LYS A 76 -4.49 -3.19 -6.40
C LYS A 76 -4.77 -1.73 -6.06
N LEU A 77 -4.10 -1.19 -5.04
CA LEU A 77 -4.22 0.22 -4.66
C LEU A 77 -3.77 1.15 -5.79
N MET A 78 -2.67 0.82 -6.48
CA MET A 78 -2.20 1.63 -7.62
C MET A 78 -3.24 1.64 -8.75
N LYS A 79 -3.82 0.48 -9.08
CA LYS A 79 -4.90 0.38 -10.07
C LYS A 79 -6.13 1.21 -9.69
N ILE A 80 -6.55 1.17 -8.43
CA ILE A 80 -7.68 1.97 -7.93
C ILE A 80 -7.39 3.47 -8.02
N LYS A 81 -6.20 3.89 -7.60
CA LYS A 81 -5.79 5.29 -7.68
C LYS A 81 -5.85 5.81 -9.11
N GLU A 82 -5.28 5.06 -10.05
CA GLU A 82 -5.32 5.41 -11.47
C GLU A 82 -6.76 5.48 -11.98
N ALA A 83 -7.60 4.50 -11.64
CA ALA A 83 -8.97 4.42 -12.11
C ALA A 83 -9.88 5.52 -11.60
N ILE A 84 -9.85 5.80 -10.29
CA ILE A 84 -10.61 6.90 -9.68
C ILE A 84 -10.23 8.21 -10.37
N PHE A 85 -8.94 8.43 -10.54
CA PHE A 85 -8.42 9.63 -11.17
C PHE A 85 -8.85 9.78 -12.64
N SER A 86 -8.78 8.70 -13.43
CA SER A 86 -9.29 8.70 -14.81
C SER A 86 -10.79 8.98 -14.87
N VAL A 87 -11.59 8.44 -13.96
CA VAL A 87 -13.04 8.70 -13.90
C VAL A 87 -13.33 10.15 -13.56
N GLU A 88 -12.63 10.71 -12.56
CA GLU A 88 -12.79 12.11 -12.15
C GLU A 88 -12.50 13.05 -13.33
N VAL A 89 -11.36 12.88 -13.99
CA VAL A 89 -10.99 13.71 -15.16
C VAL A 89 -12.00 13.59 -16.30
N ASN A 90 -12.43 12.38 -16.66
CA ASN A 90 -13.44 12.17 -17.71
C ASN A 90 -14.79 12.82 -17.37
N HIS A 91 -15.22 12.73 -16.11
CA HIS A 91 -16.45 13.37 -15.66
C HIS A 91 -16.38 14.90 -15.80
N TYR A 92 -15.25 15.53 -15.47
CA TYR A 92 -15.04 16.96 -15.69
C TYR A 92 -15.05 17.33 -17.17
N LEU A 93 -14.29 16.61 -18.01
CA LEU A 93 -14.21 16.85 -19.46
C LEU A 93 -15.59 16.81 -20.15
N ASN A 94 -16.42 15.84 -19.79
CA ASN A 94 -17.76 15.68 -20.37
C ASN A 94 -18.74 16.80 -19.95
N LYS A 95 -18.57 17.39 -18.77
CA LYS A 95 -19.44 18.45 -18.25
C LYS A 95 -19.09 19.83 -18.82
N SER A 96 -17.82 20.11 -19.06
CA SER A 96 -17.33 21.38 -19.60
C SER A 96 -17.17 21.32 -21.12
N LYS A 97 -18.27 21.37 -21.88
CA LYS A 97 -18.26 21.38 -23.36
C LYS A 97 -17.46 22.54 -24.03
N LYS A 98 -16.74 23.41 -23.29
CA LYS A 98 -16.26 24.65 -23.89
C LYS A 98 -14.94 25.30 -23.44
N LEU A 99 -14.22 24.96 -22.36
CA LEU A 99 -12.96 25.67 -22.07
C LEU A 99 -11.91 24.88 -21.25
N LYS A 100 -10.68 24.90 -21.81
CA LYS A 100 -9.33 24.56 -21.27
C LYS A 100 -9.04 23.09 -20.92
N ASN A 101 -8.94 22.28 -21.98
CA ASN A 101 -8.40 20.91 -21.94
C ASN A 101 -6.94 20.82 -21.46
N SER A 102 -6.09 21.81 -21.75
CA SER A 102 -4.63 21.66 -21.56
C SER A 102 -4.15 21.64 -20.10
N GLU A 103 -4.80 22.37 -19.19
CA GLU A 103 -4.43 22.38 -17.77
C GLU A 103 -4.85 21.08 -17.07
N LEU A 104 -6.04 20.57 -17.39
CA LEU A 104 -6.55 19.31 -16.84
C LEU A 104 -5.80 18.10 -17.40
N GLU A 105 -5.48 18.10 -18.70
CA GLU A 105 -4.61 17.10 -19.32
C GLU A 105 -3.22 17.11 -18.68
N LYS A 106 -2.64 18.30 -18.47
CA LYS A 106 -1.33 18.42 -17.80
C LYS A 106 -1.39 17.89 -16.36
N TYR A 107 -2.45 18.21 -15.63
CA TYR A 107 -2.66 17.66 -14.29
C TYR A 107 -2.80 16.14 -14.32
N TYR A 108 -3.55 15.60 -15.29
CA TYR A 108 -3.69 14.17 -15.49
C TYR A 108 -2.35 13.47 -15.70
N GLU A 109 -1.56 14.00 -16.64
CA GLU A 109 -0.23 13.48 -16.94
C GLU A 109 0.73 13.56 -15.75
N LEU A 110 0.65 14.60 -14.92
CA LEU A 110 1.47 14.72 -13.71
C LEU A 110 1.13 13.66 -12.67
N GLU A 111 -0.14 13.43 -12.38
CA GLU A 111 -0.56 12.39 -11.43
C GLU A 111 -0.29 10.99 -11.95
N LYS A 112 -0.52 10.73 -13.24
CA LYS A 112 -0.18 9.45 -13.86
C LYS A 112 1.31 9.15 -13.75
N LYS A 113 2.18 10.12 -14.07
CA LYS A 113 3.64 10.00 -13.88
C LYS A 113 4.05 9.72 -12.44
N LYS A 114 3.33 10.27 -11.45
CA LYS A 114 3.59 9.95 -10.04
C LYS A 114 3.28 8.50 -9.73
N ILE A 115 2.13 7.99 -10.19
CA ILE A 115 1.75 6.57 -10.01
C ILE A 115 2.77 5.66 -10.70
N ASP A 116 3.15 5.96 -11.95
CA ASP A 116 4.16 5.18 -12.68
C ASP A 116 5.50 5.16 -11.95
N LYS A 117 5.94 6.30 -11.41
CA LYS A 117 7.18 6.39 -10.62
C LYS A 117 7.10 5.57 -9.33
N ILE A 118 5.95 5.56 -8.64
CA ILE A 118 5.73 4.76 -7.44
C ILE A 118 5.80 3.27 -7.76
N ILE A 119 5.16 2.83 -8.85
CA ILE A 119 5.20 1.44 -9.33
C ILE A 119 6.63 1.03 -9.70
N PHE A 120 7.37 1.90 -10.40
CA PHE A 120 8.77 1.66 -10.74
C PHE A 120 9.66 1.45 -9.50
N ILE A 121 9.51 2.31 -8.49
CA ILE A 121 10.25 2.20 -7.23
C ILE A 121 9.94 0.86 -6.53
N TYR A 122 8.66 0.47 -6.49
CA TYR A 122 8.26 -0.81 -5.93
C TYR A 122 8.91 -2.01 -6.63
N HIS A 123 8.89 -2.03 -7.98
CA HIS A 123 9.52 -3.10 -8.74
C HIS A 123 11.03 -3.13 -8.56
N SER A 124 11.70 -1.98 -8.56
CA SER A 124 13.15 -1.91 -8.31
C SER A 124 13.52 -2.44 -6.93
N ALA A 125 12.74 -2.14 -5.89
CA ALA A 125 12.95 -2.68 -4.55
C ALA A 125 12.76 -4.21 -4.52
N LYS A 126 11.78 -4.75 -5.24
CA LYS A 126 11.58 -6.21 -5.38
C LYS A 126 12.74 -6.89 -6.09
N GLU A 127 13.21 -6.33 -7.20
CA GLU A 127 14.32 -6.89 -7.99
C GLU A 127 15.62 -6.94 -7.18
N LYS A 128 15.87 -5.92 -6.36
CA LYS A 128 17.03 -5.86 -5.46
C LYS A 128 16.89 -6.73 -4.21
N GLY A 129 15.73 -7.34 -3.97
CA GLY A 129 15.46 -8.09 -2.74
C GLY A 129 15.47 -7.22 -1.48
N GLU A 130 15.11 -5.94 -1.60
CA GLU A 130 15.05 -5.05 -0.43
C GLU A 130 13.92 -5.49 0.52
N CYS A 131 14.21 -5.46 1.83
CA CYS A 131 13.25 -5.83 2.86
C CYS A 131 12.08 -4.83 2.94
N MET A 132 10.86 -5.36 2.80
CA MET A 132 9.59 -4.64 2.82
C MET A 132 8.56 -5.27 3.75
N ASN A 133 8.82 -6.44 4.32
CA ASN A 133 7.95 -7.05 5.31
C ASN A 133 8.75 -7.81 6.39
N ILE A 134 8.08 -8.14 7.49
CA ILE A 134 8.72 -8.80 8.65
C ILE A 134 9.38 -10.14 8.25
N LYS A 135 8.86 -10.85 7.25
CA LYS A 135 9.40 -12.15 6.83
C LYS A 135 10.73 -12.01 6.07
N GLU A 136 11.04 -10.81 5.58
CA GLU A 136 12.27 -10.48 4.86
C GLU A 136 13.35 -9.89 5.79
N LEU A 137 13.06 -9.71 7.09
CA LEU A 137 14.07 -9.36 8.08
C LEU A 137 15.08 -10.50 8.25
N ALA A 138 16.35 -10.15 8.43
CA ALA A 138 17.42 -11.10 8.73
C ALA A 138 17.30 -11.77 10.12
N VAL A 139 16.34 -11.32 10.94
CA VAL A 139 16.00 -11.88 12.25
C VAL A 139 14.52 -12.24 12.30
N ASN A 140 14.19 -13.23 13.12
CA ASN A 140 12.82 -13.62 13.42
C ASN A 140 12.56 -13.59 14.94
N GLY A 141 11.34 -13.97 15.34
CA GLY A 141 10.96 -13.96 16.75
C GLY A 141 11.80 -14.88 17.63
N ASN A 142 12.26 -16.02 17.11
CA ASN A 142 13.10 -16.95 17.87
C ASN A 142 14.48 -16.34 18.15
N ASP A 143 15.04 -15.59 17.21
CA ASP A 143 16.30 -14.88 17.44
C ASP A 143 16.14 -13.85 18.58
N LEU A 144 14.99 -13.16 18.66
CA LEU A 144 14.70 -12.23 19.75
C LEU A 144 14.55 -12.94 21.11
N VAL A 145 13.89 -14.11 21.14
CA VAL A 145 13.78 -14.92 22.37
C VAL A 145 15.17 -15.33 22.87
N ASN A 146 16.06 -15.75 21.98
CA ASN A 146 17.41 -16.19 22.32
C ASN A 146 18.27 -15.08 22.95
N ILE A 147 17.99 -13.81 22.68
CA ILE A 147 18.69 -12.66 23.30
C ILE A 147 17.98 -12.12 24.55
N GLY A 148 16.90 -12.77 25.01
CA GLY A 148 16.27 -12.49 26.30
C GLY A 148 14.86 -11.87 26.25
N PHE A 149 14.27 -11.69 25.06
CA PHE A 149 12.87 -11.25 24.99
C PHE A 149 11.91 -12.35 25.47
N LYS A 150 10.94 -11.98 26.30
CA LYS A 150 9.84 -12.89 26.66
C LYS A 150 8.91 -13.09 25.46
N GLU A 151 8.47 -14.33 25.28
CA GLU A 151 7.46 -14.67 24.28
C GLU A 151 6.19 -13.84 24.44
N GLY A 152 5.61 -13.42 23.32
CA GLY A 152 4.33 -12.72 23.28
C GLY A 152 4.31 -11.50 22.37
N LYS A 153 3.34 -10.63 22.60
CA LYS A 153 3.00 -9.48 21.73
C LYS A 153 4.20 -8.54 21.47
N ARG A 154 5.07 -8.34 22.48
CA ARG A 154 6.22 -7.44 22.40
C ARG A 154 7.20 -7.84 21.29
N ILE A 155 7.38 -9.13 20.99
CA ILE A 155 8.23 -9.59 19.89
C ILE A 155 7.76 -9.01 18.55
N GLY A 156 6.45 -9.10 18.28
CA GLY A 156 5.87 -8.55 17.05
C GLY A 156 5.98 -7.03 16.97
N GLU A 157 5.96 -6.33 18.11
CA GLU A 157 6.17 -4.88 18.18
C GLU A 157 7.62 -4.52 17.85
N ILE A 158 8.60 -5.24 18.41
CA ILE A 158 10.02 -5.04 18.10
C ILE A 158 10.32 -5.34 16.63
N LEU A 159 9.83 -6.46 16.09
CA LEU A 159 10.03 -6.78 14.66
C LEU A 159 9.46 -5.68 13.74
N LYS A 160 8.36 -5.02 14.12
CA LYS A 160 7.84 -3.87 13.38
C LYS A 160 8.77 -2.67 13.46
N ILE A 161 9.34 -2.37 14.62
CA ILE A 161 10.31 -1.28 14.79
C ILE A 161 11.56 -1.55 13.94
N LEU A 162 12.10 -2.77 14.00
CA LEU A 162 13.24 -3.17 13.19
C LEU A 162 12.96 -3.02 11.70
N LEU A 163 11.78 -3.46 11.24
CA LEU A 163 11.35 -3.27 9.86
C LEU A 163 11.28 -1.79 9.47
N GLU A 164 10.78 -0.92 10.34
CA GLU A 164 10.75 0.52 10.07
C GLU A 164 12.16 1.10 9.90
N ILE A 165 13.13 0.68 10.72
CA ILE A 165 14.53 1.08 10.61
C ILE A 165 15.12 0.58 9.30
N VAL A 166 14.97 -0.70 8.97
CA VAL A 166 15.49 -1.31 7.72
C VAL A 166 14.89 -0.66 6.47
N ILE A 167 13.62 -0.25 6.51
CA ILE A 167 13.01 0.48 5.41
C ILE A 167 13.71 1.83 5.15
N GLN A 168 14.18 2.51 6.21
CA GLN A 168 14.95 3.75 6.10
C GLN A 168 16.44 3.50 5.77
N GLN A 169 17.01 2.42 6.30
CA GLN A 169 18.42 2.05 6.19
C GLN A 169 18.54 0.57 5.78
N PRO A 170 18.45 0.26 4.47
CA PRO A 170 18.43 -1.12 3.98
C PRO A 170 19.66 -1.95 4.38
N ASP A 171 20.82 -1.31 4.48
CA ASP A 171 22.09 -1.95 4.84
C ASP A 171 22.11 -2.51 6.26
N MET A 172 21.17 -2.09 7.12
CA MET A 172 21.04 -2.60 8.49
C MET A 172 20.37 -3.97 8.57
N ASN A 173 19.91 -4.56 7.46
CA ASN A 173 19.25 -5.87 7.45
C ASN A 173 20.24 -7.04 7.56
N SER A 174 21.16 -6.97 8.52
CA SER A 174 22.04 -8.07 8.90
C SER A 174 21.57 -8.66 10.24
N LYS A 175 21.88 -9.93 10.50
CA LYS A 175 21.47 -10.57 11.75
C LYS A 175 22.11 -9.87 12.95
N GLU A 176 23.39 -9.54 12.85
CA GLU A 176 24.18 -8.91 13.89
C GLU A 176 23.67 -7.50 14.23
N ASP A 177 23.42 -6.67 13.22
CA ASP A 177 22.97 -5.29 13.43
C ASP A 177 21.56 -5.24 14.01
N LEU A 178 20.65 -6.08 13.51
CA LEU A 178 19.27 -6.15 14.00
C LEU A 178 19.19 -6.67 15.43
N LEU A 179 19.99 -7.67 15.81
CA LEU A 179 20.03 -8.15 17.20
C LEU A 179 20.61 -7.09 18.15
N ARG A 180 21.64 -6.35 17.71
CA ARG A 180 22.18 -5.23 18.49
C ARG A 180 21.13 -4.13 18.70
N LEU A 181 20.41 -3.75 17.63
CA LEU A 181 19.31 -2.79 17.73
C LEU A 181 18.20 -3.31 18.64
N ALA A 182 17.79 -4.57 18.49
CA ALA A 182 16.77 -5.18 19.32
C ALA A 182 17.16 -5.18 20.81
N ALA A 183 18.43 -5.46 21.13
CA ALA A 183 18.90 -5.47 22.51
C ALA A 183 18.76 -4.13 23.23
N SER A 184 18.75 -3.01 22.50
CA SER A 184 18.47 -1.67 23.08
C SER A 184 17.03 -1.48 23.54
N HIS A 185 16.13 -2.39 23.16
CA HIS A 185 14.71 -2.39 23.50
C HIS A 185 14.32 -3.48 24.52
N LEU A 186 15.28 -4.17 25.14
CA LEU A 186 15.04 -5.07 26.27
C LEU A 186 14.60 -4.25 27.49
#